data_AF-A0A4R0N9M4-F1
#
_entry.id   AF-A0A4R0N9M4-F1
#
_cell.length_a   1.000
_cell.length_b   1.000
_cell.length_c   1.000
_cell.angle_alpha   90.00
_cell.angle_beta   90.00
_cell.angle_gamma   90.00
#
_symmetry.space_group_name_H-M   'P 1'
#
loop_
_entity.id
_entity.type
_entity.pdbx_description
1 polymer ?
#
loop_
_entity_poly.entity_id
_entity_poly.type
_entity_poly.pdbx_seq_one_letter_code
_entity_poly.pdbx_strand_id
1 'polypeptide(L)'
;METFSVEFTTGCLDLSAIVTAFDHYRQFKVEMVTNEPSPILMNRSLDGVWTIVKRGERKISDLGFQELQAAIEIQLDKFKGVTHMLVLTDFSDAAQNACMYAAALSKQLKTTNMMLYHSYESILLPPTGFTPVGSKAADSSEDSLTKLTKLKDMMQPLVSPKTEIKIQSDERTLVTAVNMLVQQQRAGLVVVGITGKSKLERVLIGSNTLDLANDCLAPLLIVPPVAVFKRIEKIVFACDLRRVSESTPVLAMKGLIDALGATLYILNVDRDGARFNPDTIKEISDLHLLWDGGEPEYHYTSHEDTATGIMEFADKIKADLVITVPKIYGFFESILHRNLTNKLAYHTHLPLLLFREEL
;
A
#
# COMPACT_ATOMS: atom_id res chain seq x y z
N MET A 1 13.88 -7.96 6.36
CA MET A 1 15.29 -7.48 6.30
C MET A 1 15.56 -7.08 4.87
N GLU A 2 15.66 -5.80 4.57
CA GLU A 2 15.80 -5.33 3.18
C GLU A 2 17.24 -4.98 2.85
N THR A 3 17.68 -5.30 1.64
CA THR A 3 19.01 -4.95 1.14
C THR A 3 18.91 -4.13 -0.13
N PHE A 4 19.56 -2.97 -0.15
CA PHE A 4 19.60 -2.07 -1.31
C PHE A 4 20.96 -1.40 -1.45
N SER A 5 21.29 -1.00 -2.67
CA SER A 5 22.53 -0.27 -2.95
C SER A 5 22.29 1.24 -2.87
N VAL A 6 23.25 1.97 -2.30
CA VAL A 6 23.30 3.43 -2.30
C VAL A 6 24.62 3.91 -2.88
N GLU A 7 24.57 5.05 -3.56
CA GLU A 7 25.74 5.79 -4.05
C GLU A 7 25.79 7.15 -3.34
N PHE A 8 26.97 7.56 -2.92
CA PHE A 8 27.19 8.83 -2.21
C PHE A 8 28.62 9.35 -2.42
N THR A 9 28.80 10.66 -2.30
CA THR A 9 30.10 11.32 -2.51
C THR A 9 30.64 11.84 -1.18
N THR A 10 31.94 11.63 -0.92
CA THR A 10 32.63 12.21 0.24
C THR A 10 33.92 12.90 -0.20
N GLY A 11 33.96 14.23 -0.12
CA GLY A 11 35.06 15.02 -0.69
C GLY A 11 35.11 14.87 -2.21
N CYS A 12 36.18 14.25 -2.73
CA CYS A 12 36.34 13.97 -4.17
C CYS A 12 36.16 12.49 -4.53
N LEU A 13 35.56 11.68 -3.63
CA LEU A 13 35.41 10.25 -3.81
C LEU A 13 33.94 9.87 -3.94
N ASP A 14 33.58 9.23 -5.05
CA ASP A 14 32.29 8.58 -5.24
C ASP A 14 32.36 7.14 -4.69
N LEU A 15 31.40 6.77 -3.86
CA LEU A 15 31.36 5.51 -3.15
C LEU A 15 30.02 4.83 -3.35
N SER A 16 30.04 3.49 -3.38
CA SER A 16 28.85 2.65 -3.37
C SER A 16 28.86 1.76 -2.15
N ALA A 17 27.69 1.58 -1.53
CA ALA A 17 27.50 0.69 -0.40
C ALA A 17 26.23 -0.15 -0.55
N ILE A 18 26.30 -1.37 -0.05
CA ILE A 18 25.16 -2.25 0.17
C ILE A 18 24.67 -1.96 1.59
N VAL A 19 23.41 -1.56 1.69
CA VAL A 19 22.75 -1.26 2.95
C VAL A 19 21.77 -2.38 3.22
N THR A 20 21.98 -3.08 4.32
CA THR A 20 21.00 -4.01 4.88
C THR A 20 20.29 -3.34 6.04
N ALA A 21 19.02 -3.01 5.84
CA ALA A 21 18.12 -2.53 6.87
C ALA A 21 17.50 -3.71 7.61
N PHE A 22 17.54 -3.66 8.92
CA PHE A 22 16.93 -4.65 9.81
C PHE A 22 16.33 -3.93 11.03
N ASP A 23 15.56 -4.66 11.83
CA ASP A 23 14.78 -4.07 12.91
C ASP A 23 13.94 -2.88 12.41
N HIS A 24 13.14 -3.12 11.37
CA HIS A 24 12.17 -2.16 10.86
C HIS A 24 12.78 -0.81 10.43
N TYR A 25 13.93 -0.85 9.75
CA TYR A 25 14.69 0.33 9.33
C TYR A 25 15.11 1.23 10.50
N ARG A 26 15.21 0.67 11.71
CA ARG A 26 15.83 1.33 12.86
C ARG A 26 17.31 1.03 12.93
N GLN A 27 17.76 -0.09 12.35
CA GLN A 27 19.15 -0.51 12.33
C GLN A 27 19.62 -0.78 10.90
N PHE A 28 20.82 -0.32 10.61
CA PHE A 28 21.40 -0.41 9.28
C PHE A 28 22.82 -0.95 9.40
N LYS A 29 23.06 -2.02 8.66
CA LYS A 29 24.39 -2.54 8.38
C LYS A 29 24.76 -2.03 7.00
N VAL A 30 25.84 -1.26 6.92
CA VAL A 30 26.33 -0.73 5.65
C VAL A 30 27.68 -1.37 5.33
N GLU A 31 27.71 -2.04 4.19
CA GLU A 31 28.86 -2.75 3.65
C GLU A 31 29.32 -2.05 2.37
N MET A 32 30.55 -1.55 2.37
CA MET A 32 31.11 -0.96 1.15
C MET A 32 31.29 -2.07 0.10
N VAL A 33 31.06 -1.75 -1.18
CA VAL A 33 31.20 -2.72 -2.30
C VAL A 33 32.66 -3.20 -2.49
N THR A 34 33.60 -2.71 -1.67
CA THR A 34 35.02 -3.07 -1.64
C THR A 34 35.37 -4.32 -0.80
N ASN A 35 34.38 -5.08 -0.29
CA ASN A 35 34.59 -6.34 0.46
C ASN A 35 35.36 -6.18 1.79
N GLU A 36 35.13 -5.08 2.51
CA GLU A 36 35.78 -4.81 3.80
C GLU A 36 35.16 -5.63 4.95
N PRO A 37 35.97 -6.18 5.88
CA PRO A 37 35.51 -7.14 6.90
C PRO A 37 34.69 -6.52 8.04
N SER A 38 34.70 -5.19 8.18
CA SER A 38 34.09 -4.48 9.32
C SER A 38 33.05 -3.46 8.84
N PRO A 39 31.75 -3.80 8.90
CA PRO A 39 30.69 -2.92 8.41
C PRO A 39 30.49 -1.72 9.33
N ILE A 40 29.89 -0.68 8.75
CA ILE A 40 29.33 0.43 9.50
C ILE A 40 27.99 -0.04 10.08
N LEU A 41 27.76 0.24 11.36
CA LEU A 41 26.47 0.03 12.02
C LEU A 41 25.90 1.38 12.41
N MET A 42 24.67 1.65 12.03
CA MET A 42 23.96 2.88 12.35
C MET A 42 22.55 2.57 12.83
N ASN A 43 22.07 3.41 13.74
CA ASN A 43 20.68 3.43 14.13
C ASN A 43 20.01 4.69 13.58
N ARG A 44 18.71 4.59 13.33
CA ARG A 44 17.84 5.70 12.94
C ARG A 44 16.64 5.71 13.87
N SER A 45 16.36 6.85 14.49
CA SER A 45 15.13 7.06 15.24
C SER A 45 13.95 7.36 14.31
N LEU A 46 12.75 7.38 14.86
CA LEU A 46 11.52 7.58 14.09
C LEU A 46 11.39 8.99 13.53
N ASP A 47 11.84 9.99 14.29
CA ASP A 47 11.96 11.39 13.89
C ASP A 47 13.12 11.63 12.89
N GLY A 48 13.84 10.57 12.48
CA GLY A 48 14.86 10.62 11.44
C GLY A 48 16.25 11.02 11.94
N VAL A 49 16.50 10.97 13.25
CA VAL A 49 17.81 11.23 13.82
C VAL A 49 18.69 9.98 13.69
N TRP A 50 19.88 10.17 13.15
CA TRP A 50 20.84 9.10 12.93
C TRP A 50 21.89 9.05 14.05
N THR A 51 22.23 7.85 14.49
CA THR A 51 23.32 7.59 15.45
C THR A 51 24.24 6.51 14.92
N ILE A 52 25.55 6.77 14.95
CA ILE A 52 26.55 5.80 14.48
C ILE A 52 26.90 4.88 15.65
N VAL A 53 26.57 3.60 15.52
CA VAL A 53 26.89 2.55 16.50
C VAL A 53 28.33 2.06 16.30
N LYS A 54 28.76 1.90 15.05
CA LYS A 54 30.11 1.49 14.68
C LYS A 54 30.51 2.13 13.35
N ARG A 55 31.69 2.75 13.30
CA ARG A 55 32.19 3.49 12.10
C ARG A 55 32.75 2.63 10.98
N GLY A 56 32.89 1.31 11.17
CA GLY A 56 33.61 0.43 10.23
C GLY A 56 35.13 0.70 10.22
N GLU A 57 35.86 0.04 9.32
CA GLU A 57 37.33 0.21 9.17
C GLU A 57 37.72 1.42 8.31
N ARG A 58 36.87 1.79 7.35
CA ARG A 58 37.12 2.93 6.47
C ARG A 58 37.01 4.25 7.22
N LYS A 59 38.02 5.11 7.08
CA LYS A 59 37.98 6.48 7.62
C LYS A 59 37.04 7.36 6.79
N ILE A 60 35.75 7.30 7.10
CA ILE A 60 34.73 8.23 6.59
C ILE A 60 34.66 9.44 7.53
N SER A 61 34.67 10.64 6.95
CA SER A 61 34.54 11.89 7.71
C SER A 61 33.11 12.06 8.23
N ASP A 62 32.89 12.93 9.21
CA ASP A 62 31.53 13.20 9.70
C ASP A 62 30.61 13.74 8.57
N LEU A 63 31.17 14.52 7.64
CA LEU A 63 30.47 14.94 6.41
C LEU A 63 30.11 13.74 5.52
N GLY A 64 31.03 12.79 5.33
CA GLY A 64 30.75 11.57 4.56
C GLY A 64 29.66 10.69 5.20
N PHE A 65 29.55 10.70 6.53
CA PHE A 65 28.41 10.06 7.21
C PHE A 65 27.10 10.80 6.96
N GLN A 66 27.09 12.14 6.93
CA GLN A 66 25.90 12.92 6.58
C GLN A 66 25.44 12.63 5.14
N GLU A 67 26.37 12.53 4.19
CA GLU A 67 26.07 12.19 2.79
C GLU A 67 25.52 10.75 2.67
N LEU A 68 26.11 9.78 3.39
CA LEU A 68 25.60 8.42 3.46
C LEU A 68 24.18 8.37 4.06
N GLN A 69 23.95 9.10 5.15
CA GLN A 69 22.62 9.21 5.77
C GLN A 69 21.62 9.82 4.79
N ALA A 70 21.98 10.89 4.08
CA ALA A 70 21.13 11.51 3.07
C ALA A 70 20.81 10.54 1.91
N ALA A 71 21.79 9.77 1.44
CA ALA A 71 21.58 8.77 0.39
C ALA A 71 20.63 7.65 0.84
N ILE A 72 20.75 7.20 2.09
CA ILE A 72 19.80 6.23 2.67
C ILE A 72 18.42 6.89 2.83
N GLU A 73 18.34 8.13 3.31
CA GLU A 73 17.07 8.87 3.43
C GLU A 73 16.36 9.03 2.08
N ILE A 74 17.08 9.23 0.98
CA ILE A 74 16.50 9.28 -0.38
C ILE A 74 15.91 7.92 -0.76
N GLN A 75 16.54 6.81 -0.37
CA GLN A 75 15.95 5.48 -0.56
C GLN A 75 14.72 5.31 0.33
N LEU A 76 14.79 5.78 1.57
CA LEU A 76 13.68 5.70 2.51
C LEU A 76 12.51 6.64 2.13
N ASP A 77 12.78 7.72 1.39
CA ASP A 77 11.78 8.68 0.91
C ASP A 77 10.78 8.02 -0.05
N LYS A 78 11.17 6.91 -0.70
CA LYS A 78 10.24 6.05 -1.46
C LYS A 78 9.09 5.52 -0.59
N PHE A 79 9.26 5.50 0.73
CA PHE A 79 8.27 5.06 1.71
C PHE A 79 7.64 6.24 2.48
N LYS A 80 8.03 7.50 2.19
CA LYS A 80 7.48 8.70 2.85
C LYS A 80 6.33 9.30 2.04
N GLY A 81 5.11 8.98 2.45
CA GLY A 81 3.88 9.58 1.93
C GLY A 81 3.50 9.12 0.51
N VAL A 82 2.42 9.71 -0.01
CA VAL A 82 1.80 9.30 -1.29
C VAL A 82 1.84 10.47 -2.27
N THR A 83 3.03 10.80 -2.76
CA THR A 83 3.23 11.87 -3.76
C THR A 83 2.76 11.46 -5.15
N HIS A 84 2.79 10.15 -5.44
CA HIS A 84 2.37 9.54 -6.69
C HIS A 84 1.25 8.53 -6.45
N MET A 85 0.15 8.66 -7.17
CA MET A 85 -1.03 7.80 -7.04
C MET A 85 -1.41 7.24 -8.42
N LEU A 86 -1.67 5.93 -8.48
CA LEU A 86 -2.22 5.26 -9.66
C LEU A 86 -3.70 4.95 -9.41
N VAL A 87 -4.58 5.42 -10.28
CA VAL A 87 -6.04 5.28 -10.13
C VAL A 87 -6.55 4.46 -11.30
N LEU A 88 -7.21 3.34 -11.00
CA LEU A 88 -7.66 2.38 -11.99
C LEU A 88 -9.13 2.62 -12.34
N THR A 89 -9.46 2.48 -13.62
CA THR A 89 -10.85 2.58 -14.08
C THR A 89 -11.18 1.56 -15.15
N ASP A 90 -12.38 1.01 -15.08
CA ASP A 90 -13.07 0.26 -16.14
C ASP A 90 -14.29 1.05 -16.68
N PHE A 91 -14.36 2.34 -16.33
CA PHE A 91 -15.45 3.28 -16.61
C PHE A 91 -16.80 2.95 -15.96
N SER A 92 -16.88 1.93 -15.11
CA SER A 92 -18.07 1.63 -14.30
C SER A 92 -18.37 2.71 -13.26
N ASP A 93 -19.58 2.72 -12.72
CA ASP A 93 -19.97 3.63 -11.64
C ASP A 93 -19.10 3.44 -10.39
N ALA A 94 -18.71 2.20 -10.09
CA ALA A 94 -17.82 1.88 -8.98
C ALA A 94 -16.41 2.47 -9.20
N ALA A 95 -15.86 2.34 -10.41
CA ALA A 95 -14.58 2.94 -10.76
C ALA A 95 -14.65 4.48 -10.77
N GLN A 96 -15.75 5.06 -11.25
CA GLN A 96 -15.96 6.51 -11.20
C GLN A 96 -15.99 7.02 -9.76
N ASN A 97 -16.69 6.33 -8.84
CA ASN A 97 -16.66 6.68 -7.41
C ASN A 97 -15.23 6.62 -6.84
N ALA A 98 -14.48 5.56 -7.16
CA ALA A 98 -13.08 5.44 -6.73
C ALA A 98 -12.19 6.56 -7.29
N CYS A 99 -12.42 6.99 -8.53
CA CYS A 99 -11.72 8.12 -9.13
C CYS A 99 -12.03 9.44 -8.40
N MET A 100 -13.30 9.71 -8.10
CA MET A 100 -13.69 10.91 -7.34
C MET A 100 -13.12 10.87 -5.91
N TYR A 101 -13.13 9.69 -5.27
CA TYR A 101 -12.56 9.47 -3.95
C TYR A 101 -11.05 9.75 -3.96
N ALA A 102 -10.31 9.17 -4.91
CA ALA A 102 -8.87 9.37 -5.10
C ALA A 102 -8.52 10.84 -5.31
N ALA A 103 -9.30 11.52 -6.17
CA ALA A 103 -9.12 12.93 -6.45
C ALA A 103 -9.27 13.77 -5.18
N ALA A 104 -10.32 13.55 -4.38
CA ALA A 104 -10.51 14.27 -3.13
C ALA A 104 -9.44 13.93 -2.06
N LEU A 105 -9.05 12.65 -1.94
CA LEU A 105 -7.99 12.16 -1.05
C LEU A 105 -6.63 12.80 -1.33
N SER A 106 -6.33 13.11 -2.60
CA SER A 106 -5.07 13.75 -3.02
C SER A 106 -4.75 15.04 -2.27
N LYS A 107 -5.77 15.78 -1.80
CA LYS A 107 -5.61 16.99 -0.99
C LYS A 107 -5.00 16.69 0.37
N GLN A 108 -5.49 15.64 1.03
CA GLN A 108 -5.01 15.24 2.35
C GLN A 108 -3.60 14.65 2.25
N LEU A 109 -3.37 13.78 1.27
CA LEU A 109 -2.07 13.15 1.04
C LEU A 109 -1.03 14.07 0.36
N LYS A 110 -1.43 15.28 -0.04
CA LYS A 110 -0.60 16.24 -0.81
C LYS A 110 0.03 15.61 -2.07
N THR A 111 -0.72 14.72 -2.72
CA THR A 111 -0.28 14.03 -3.94
C THR A 111 -0.01 15.05 -5.06
N THR A 112 1.12 14.92 -5.74
CA THR A 112 1.52 15.82 -6.83
C THR A 112 1.34 15.20 -8.20
N ASN A 113 1.41 13.87 -8.29
CA ASN A 113 1.28 13.14 -9.55
C ASN A 113 0.18 12.08 -9.42
N MET A 114 -0.81 12.15 -10.31
CA MET A 114 -1.87 11.15 -10.39
C MET A 114 -1.91 10.58 -11.81
N MET A 115 -1.82 9.26 -11.92
CA MET A 115 -2.01 8.55 -13.18
C MET A 115 -3.38 7.88 -13.16
N LEU A 116 -4.26 8.30 -14.07
CA LEU A 116 -5.53 7.64 -14.33
C LEU A 116 -5.33 6.61 -15.45
N TYR A 117 -5.57 5.34 -15.14
CA TYR A 117 -5.21 4.23 -16.00
C TYR A 117 -6.39 3.30 -16.31
N HIS A 118 -6.51 2.91 -17.58
CA HIS A 118 -7.43 1.88 -18.06
C HIS A 118 -6.67 0.77 -18.80
N SER A 119 -6.81 -0.47 -18.33
CA SER A 119 -6.36 -1.66 -19.05
C SER A 119 -7.54 -2.17 -19.89
N TYR A 120 -7.32 -2.35 -21.20
CA TYR A 120 -8.27 -3.01 -22.08
C TYR A 120 -7.66 -4.33 -22.56
N GLU A 121 -8.38 -5.43 -22.38
CA GLU A 121 -7.93 -6.72 -22.89
C GLU A 121 -8.49 -6.92 -24.31
N SER A 122 -7.62 -6.96 -25.32
CA SER A 122 -8.03 -7.32 -26.67
C SER A 122 -8.32 -8.82 -26.70
N ILE A 123 -9.59 -9.18 -26.85
CA ILE A 123 -9.96 -10.55 -27.18
C ILE A 123 -9.58 -10.76 -28.64
N LEU A 124 -8.38 -11.29 -28.90
CA LEU A 124 -8.01 -11.81 -30.21
C LEU A 124 -8.85 -13.05 -30.50
N LEU A 125 -9.99 -12.86 -31.15
CA LEU A 125 -10.79 -13.98 -31.65
C LEU A 125 -10.00 -14.69 -32.76
N PRO A 126 -9.91 -16.04 -32.75
CA PRO A 126 -9.29 -16.77 -33.84
C PRO A 126 -10.04 -16.48 -35.17
N PRO A 127 -9.36 -16.51 -36.34
CA PRO A 127 -9.94 -16.10 -37.63
C PRO A 127 -11.10 -16.98 -38.16
N THR A 128 -11.61 -17.91 -37.35
CA THR A 128 -12.55 -18.94 -37.77
C THR A 128 -13.89 -18.76 -37.08
N GLY A 129 -14.81 -18.05 -37.74
CA GLY A 129 -16.23 -18.15 -37.46
C GLY A 129 -16.92 -16.82 -37.25
N PHE A 130 -17.84 -16.49 -38.17
CA PHE A 130 -18.84 -15.45 -37.98
C PHE A 130 -19.67 -15.76 -36.71
N THR A 131 -19.39 -15.06 -35.62
CA THR A 131 -20.33 -14.91 -34.51
C THR A 131 -21.04 -13.58 -34.67
N PRO A 132 -22.39 -13.53 -34.55
CA PRO A 132 -23.09 -12.26 -34.53
C PRO A 132 -22.60 -11.48 -33.33
N VAL A 133 -22.06 -10.29 -33.57
CA VAL A 133 -21.50 -9.37 -32.56
C VAL A 133 -22.61 -8.96 -31.60
N GLY A 134 -22.78 -9.76 -30.55
CA GLY A 134 -23.50 -9.40 -29.34
C GLY A 134 -22.58 -8.62 -28.40
N SER A 135 -22.42 -7.32 -28.68
CA SER A 135 -22.18 -6.24 -27.71
C SER A 135 -21.34 -6.57 -26.46
N LYS A 136 -20.03 -6.72 -26.63
CA LYS A 136 -19.06 -5.96 -25.82
C LYS A 136 -18.11 -5.35 -26.83
N ALA A 137 -18.38 -4.11 -27.24
CA ALA A 137 -17.42 -3.40 -28.07
C ALA A 137 -16.08 -3.44 -27.33
N ALA A 138 -15.07 -4.09 -27.91
CA ALA A 138 -13.71 -3.92 -27.42
C ALA A 138 -13.45 -2.42 -27.48
N ASP A 139 -13.21 -1.79 -26.32
CA ASP A 139 -12.91 -0.37 -26.29
C ASP A 139 -11.67 -0.16 -27.15
N SER A 140 -11.80 0.62 -28.23
CA SER A 140 -10.63 1.00 -29.01
C SER A 140 -9.71 1.89 -28.15
N SER A 141 -8.43 1.97 -28.50
CA SER A 141 -7.49 2.86 -27.81
C SER A 141 -7.98 4.33 -27.82
N GLU A 142 -8.61 4.76 -28.92
CA GLU A 142 -9.15 6.11 -29.09
C GLU A 142 -10.40 6.35 -28.21
N ASP A 143 -11.29 5.36 -28.13
CA ASP A 143 -12.46 5.42 -27.23
C ASP A 143 -12.04 5.48 -25.75
N SER A 144 -11.03 4.69 -25.39
CA SER A 144 -10.47 4.65 -24.03
C SER A 144 -9.89 6.00 -23.63
N LEU A 145 -9.07 6.62 -24.48
CA LEU A 145 -8.49 7.94 -24.22
C LEU A 145 -9.56 9.03 -24.13
N THR A 146 -10.61 8.96 -24.94
CA THR A 146 -11.74 9.89 -24.88
C THR A 146 -12.48 9.78 -23.55
N LYS A 147 -12.78 8.56 -23.09
CA LYS A 147 -13.43 8.32 -21.78
C LYS A 147 -12.52 8.76 -20.62
N LEU A 148 -11.23 8.46 -20.69
CA LEU A 148 -10.24 8.90 -19.70
C LEU A 148 -10.14 10.42 -19.62
N THR A 149 -10.19 11.12 -20.75
CA THR A 149 -10.16 12.59 -20.79
C THR A 149 -11.38 13.18 -20.07
N LYS A 150 -12.58 12.67 -20.37
CA LYS A 150 -13.81 13.10 -19.68
C LYS A 150 -13.73 12.85 -18.17
N LEU A 151 -13.22 11.69 -17.76
CA LEU A 151 -13.10 11.35 -16.34
C LEU A 151 -12.06 12.21 -15.63
N LYS A 152 -10.93 12.51 -16.29
CA LYS A 152 -9.93 13.47 -15.82
C LYS A 152 -10.56 14.84 -15.60
N ASP A 153 -11.35 15.35 -16.54
CA ASP A 153 -12.00 16.66 -16.41
C ASP A 153 -12.95 16.72 -15.21
N MET A 154 -13.65 15.62 -14.92
CA MET A 154 -14.50 15.48 -13.72
C MET A 154 -13.68 15.45 -12.42
N MET A 155 -12.49 14.84 -12.42
CA MET A 155 -11.60 14.76 -11.25
C MET A 155 -10.85 16.07 -10.98
N GLN A 156 -10.56 16.86 -12.02
CA GLN A 156 -9.75 18.07 -11.96
C GLN A 156 -10.16 19.09 -10.88
N PRO A 157 -11.45 19.38 -10.63
CA PRO A 157 -11.84 20.30 -9.55
C PRO A 157 -11.68 19.70 -8.13
N LEU A 158 -11.54 18.37 -8.02
CA LEU A 158 -11.47 17.66 -6.74
C LEU A 158 -10.04 17.47 -6.24
N VAL A 159 -9.04 17.44 -7.14
CA VAL A 159 -7.63 17.23 -6.77
C VAL A 159 -7.01 18.41 -6.02
N SER A 160 -5.85 18.17 -5.39
CA SER A 160 -5.01 19.24 -4.87
C SER A 160 -4.59 20.19 -6.00
N PRO A 161 -4.48 21.52 -5.78
CA PRO A 161 -4.05 22.46 -6.82
C PRO A 161 -2.68 22.16 -7.44
N LYS A 162 -1.84 21.37 -6.75
CA LYS A 162 -0.52 20.93 -7.23
C LYS A 162 -0.52 19.55 -7.89
N THR A 163 -1.66 18.87 -7.96
CA THR A 163 -1.77 17.54 -8.56
C THR A 163 -1.91 17.65 -10.08
N GLU A 164 -0.97 17.06 -10.81
CA GLU A 164 -1.10 16.81 -12.24
C GLU A 164 -1.78 15.45 -12.47
N ILE A 165 -2.87 15.43 -13.26
CA ILE A 165 -3.52 14.19 -13.69
C ILE A 165 -3.04 13.84 -15.11
N LYS A 166 -2.36 12.70 -15.24
CA LYS A 166 -1.99 12.06 -16.51
C LYS A 166 -2.93 10.91 -16.80
N ILE A 167 -3.21 10.66 -18.08
CA ILE A 167 -4.05 9.54 -18.52
C ILE A 167 -3.20 8.55 -19.30
N GLN A 168 -3.46 7.25 -19.12
CA GLN A 168 -2.84 6.19 -19.90
C GLN A 168 -3.81 5.03 -20.09
N SER A 169 -3.75 4.39 -21.24
CA SER A 169 -4.40 3.10 -21.48
C SER A 169 -3.52 2.21 -22.31
N ASP A 170 -3.50 0.91 -22.03
CA ASP A 170 -2.78 -0.07 -22.83
C ASP A 170 -3.43 -1.46 -22.81
N GLU A 171 -2.95 -2.29 -23.74
CA GLU A 171 -3.41 -3.66 -23.96
C GLU A 171 -2.53 -4.66 -23.20
N ARG A 172 -2.72 -4.72 -21.88
CA ARG A 172 -1.99 -5.63 -20.99
C ARG A 172 -2.94 -6.20 -19.94
N THR A 173 -2.61 -7.36 -19.39
CA THR A 173 -3.31 -7.86 -18.21
C THR A 173 -3.14 -6.87 -17.06
N LEU A 174 -4.23 -6.62 -16.32
CA LEU A 174 -4.30 -5.52 -15.36
C LEU A 174 -3.17 -5.58 -14.32
N VAL A 175 -2.96 -6.74 -13.69
CA VAL A 175 -1.91 -6.91 -12.66
C VAL A 175 -0.52 -6.59 -13.20
N THR A 176 -0.20 -7.08 -14.41
CA THR A 176 1.09 -6.83 -15.06
C THR A 176 1.29 -5.34 -15.34
N ALA A 177 0.26 -4.68 -15.87
CA ALA A 177 0.32 -3.27 -16.19
C ALA A 177 0.44 -2.40 -14.94
N VAL A 178 -0.36 -2.69 -13.90
CA VAL A 178 -0.34 -1.97 -12.63
C VAL A 178 1.04 -2.09 -11.98
N ASN A 179 1.62 -3.28 -11.90
CA ASN A 179 2.93 -3.47 -11.27
C ASN A 179 4.05 -2.77 -12.05
N MET A 180 3.99 -2.79 -13.39
CA MET A 180 4.92 -2.03 -14.23
C MET A 180 4.79 -0.51 -13.98
N LEU A 181 3.56 0.01 -13.94
CA LEU A 181 3.29 1.43 -13.71
C LEU A 181 3.67 1.89 -12.30
N VAL A 182 3.42 1.06 -11.29
CA VAL A 182 3.86 1.30 -9.91
C VAL A 182 5.36 1.52 -9.86
N GLN A 183 6.15 0.68 -10.54
CA GLN A 183 7.60 0.83 -10.58
C GLN A 183 8.05 2.04 -11.40
N GLN A 184 7.48 2.24 -12.59
CA GLN A 184 7.87 3.34 -13.49
C GLN A 184 7.53 4.72 -12.92
N GLN A 185 6.36 4.85 -12.30
CA GLN A 185 5.85 6.10 -11.75
C GLN A 185 6.15 6.26 -10.26
N ARG A 186 6.78 5.25 -9.63
CA ARG A 186 7.00 5.18 -8.17
C ARG A 186 5.70 5.43 -7.40
N ALA A 187 4.61 4.82 -7.85
CA ALA A 187 3.29 5.02 -7.25
C ALA A 187 3.28 4.46 -5.82
N GLY A 188 3.03 5.32 -4.83
CA GLY A 188 2.95 4.95 -3.41
C GLY A 188 1.55 4.50 -2.98
N LEU A 189 0.57 4.58 -3.88
CA LEU A 189 -0.79 4.10 -3.67
C LEU A 189 -1.45 3.76 -5.00
N VAL A 190 -2.11 2.61 -5.06
CA VAL A 190 -3.03 2.23 -6.14
C VAL A 190 -4.46 2.34 -5.62
N VAL A 191 -5.36 2.95 -6.39
CA VAL A 191 -6.77 3.09 -6.02
C VAL A 191 -7.64 2.37 -7.03
N VAL A 192 -8.57 1.54 -6.55
CA VAL A 192 -9.50 0.76 -7.36
C VAL A 192 -10.91 0.77 -6.76
N GLY A 193 -11.92 0.76 -7.62
CA GLY A 193 -13.31 0.60 -7.21
C GLY A 193 -13.68 -0.87 -7.04
N ILE A 194 -14.70 -1.13 -6.22
CA ILE A 194 -15.35 -2.45 -6.13
C ILE A 194 -16.86 -2.27 -6.24
N THR A 195 -17.53 -3.22 -6.90
CA THR A 195 -18.99 -3.29 -7.00
C THR A 195 -19.61 -3.79 -5.69
N GLY A 196 -20.78 -3.26 -5.33
CA GLY A 196 -21.45 -3.53 -4.06
C GLY A 196 -22.65 -4.47 -4.15
N LYS A 197 -23.39 -4.60 -3.03
CA LYS A 197 -24.51 -5.53 -2.81
C LYS A 197 -25.83 -5.16 -3.52
N SER A 198 -25.84 -4.73 -4.78
CA SER A 198 -27.10 -4.68 -5.52
C SER A 198 -27.65 -6.11 -5.67
N LYS A 199 -28.97 -6.32 -5.55
CA LYS A 199 -29.59 -7.67 -5.47
C LYS A 199 -29.33 -8.56 -6.70
N LEU A 200 -28.86 -8.00 -7.81
CA LEU A 200 -28.52 -8.72 -9.04
C LEU A 200 -27.01 -9.00 -9.22
N GLU A 201 -26.12 -8.40 -8.43
CA GLU A 201 -24.65 -8.40 -8.68
C GLU A 201 -23.83 -9.11 -7.59
N ARG A 202 -24.49 -9.90 -6.73
CA ARG A 202 -23.93 -10.52 -5.51
C ARG A 202 -22.74 -11.49 -5.69
N VAL A 203 -22.21 -11.70 -6.90
CA VAL A 203 -21.29 -12.82 -7.17
C VAL A 203 -19.94 -12.42 -7.77
N LEU A 204 -19.72 -11.17 -8.20
CA LEU A 204 -18.48 -10.83 -8.89
C LEU A 204 -17.80 -9.66 -8.18
N ILE A 205 -16.78 -9.95 -7.35
CA ILE A 205 -15.62 -9.06 -7.41
C ILE A 205 -15.15 -9.24 -8.84
N GLY A 206 -14.94 -8.15 -9.58
CA GLY A 206 -14.18 -8.26 -10.82
C GLY A 206 -12.87 -8.95 -10.46
N SER A 207 -12.61 -10.16 -10.99
CA SER A 207 -11.44 -11.00 -10.68
C SER A 207 -10.16 -10.18 -10.53
N ASN A 208 -10.02 -9.20 -11.40
CA ASN A 208 -9.08 -8.09 -11.39
C ASN A 208 -8.77 -7.45 -10.02
N THR A 209 -9.78 -7.04 -9.23
CA THR A 209 -9.56 -6.42 -7.91
C THR A 209 -9.02 -7.42 -6.89
N LEU A 210 -9.45 -8.68 -6.97
CA LEU A 210 -8.89 -9.75 -6.12
C LEU A 210 -7.45 -10.07 -6.48
N ASP A 211 -7.15 -10.15 -7.77
CA ASP A 211 -5.80 -10.45 -8.25
C ASP A 211 -4.85 -9.31 -7.84
N LEU A 212 -5.29 -8.05 -7.96
CA LEU A 212 -4.55 -6.90 -7.43
C LEU A 212 -4.38 -6.95 -5.91
N ALA A 213 -5.39 -7.36 -5.15
CA ALA A 213 -5.29 -7.47 -3.69
C ALA A 213 -4.21 -8.46 -3.23
N ASN A 214 -3.83 -9.42 -4.08
CA ASN A 214 -2.77 -10.38 -3.79
C ASN A 214 -1.41 -9.94 -4.35
N ASP A 215 -1.38 -9.38 -5.56
CA ASP A 215 -0.14 -9.24 -6.34
C ASP A 215 0.32 -7.78 -6.55
N CYS A 216 -0.41 -6.78 -6.05
CA CYS A 216 -0.01 -5.38 -6.20
C CYS A 216 1.28 -5.06 -5.42
N LEU A 217 2.23 -4.40 -6.09
CA LEU A 217 3.51 -3.99 -5.48
C LEU A 217 3.41 -2.78 -4.55
N ALA A 218 2.33 -2.00 -4.62
CA ALA A 218 2.09 -0.83 -3.80
C ALA A 218 0.85 -1.01 -2.92
N PRO A 219 0.69 -0.21 -1.85
CA PRO A 219 -0.54 -0.22 -1.06
C PRO A 219 -1.78 -0.02 -1.96
N LEU A 220 -2.77 -0.89 -1.81
CA LEU A 220 -3.98 -0.91 -2.63
C LEU A 220 -5.18 -0.42 -1.82
N LEU A 221 -5.73 0.72 -2.21
CA LEU A 221 -6.96 1.27 -1.68
C LEU A 221 -8.16 0.79 -2.49
N ILE A 222 -9.02 -0.02 -1.88
CA ILE A 222 -10.29 -0.46 -2.42
C ILE A 222 -11.39 0.47 -1.92
N VAL A 223 -12.09 1.13 -2.84
CA VAL A 223 -13.17 2.08 -2.54
C VAL A 223 -14.53 1.42 -2.80
N PRO A 224 -15.36 1.17 -1.76
CA PRO A 224 -16.70 0.63 -1.94
C PRO A 224 -17.63 1.68 -2.57
N PRO A 225 -18.73 1.27 -3.22
CA PRO A 225 -19.56 2.19 -4.01
C PRO A 225 -20.30 3.23 -3.16
N VAL A 226 -20.47 2.95 -1.87
CA VAL A 226 -21.14 3.85 -0.91
C VAL A 226 -20.16 4.81 -0.23
N ALA A 227 -18.85 4.61 -0.38
CA ALA A 227 -17.86 5.47 0.25
C ALA A 227 -17.72 6.78 -0.53
N VAL A 228 -18.15 7.87 0.08
CA VAL A 228 -17.86 9.24 -0.37
C VAL A 228 -16.70 9.75 0.46
N PHE A 229 -15.74 10.41 -0.19
CA PHE A 229 -14.58 10.94 0.52
C PHE A 229 -15.01 11.97 1.58
N LYS A 230 -14.56 11.69 2.80
CA LYS A 230 -14.41 12.65 3.89
C LYS A 230 -12.96 12.59 4.34
N ARG A 231 -12.51 13.63 5.03
CA ARG A 231 -11.17 13.63 5.64
C ARG A 231 -11.00 12.37 6.50
N ILE A 232 -9.90 11.66 6.30
CA ILE A 232 -9.58 10.46 7.08
C ILE A 232 -8.95 10.92 8.39
N GLU A 233 -9.64 10.74 9.51
CA GLU A 233 -9.19 11.15 10.83
C GLU A 233 -8.95 9.95 11.74
N LYS A 234 -9.63 8.84 11.50
CA LYS A 234 -9.49 7.60 12.28
C LYS A 234 -9.28 6.39 11.39
N ILE A 235 -8.24 5.63 11.71
CA ILE A 235 -7.84 4.45 10.96
C ILE A 235 -7.87 3.24 11.89
N VAL A 236 -8.51 2.15 11.46
CA VAL A 236 -8.39 0.85 12.11
C VAL A 236 -7.39 0.00 11.36
N PHE A 237 -6.27 -0.35 11.97
CA PHE A 237 -5.40 -1.40 11.48
C PHE A 237 -5.81 -2.73 12.12
N ALA A 238 -6.39 -3.62 11.31
CA ALA A 238 -6.71 -4.97 11.74
C ALA A 238 -5.46 -5.87 11.65
N CYS A 239 -4.93 -6.23 12.82
CA CYS A 239 -3.75 -7.06 13.01
C CYS A 239 -4.14 -8.43 13.55
N ASP A 240 -3.64 -9.50 12.95
CA ASP A 240 -3.92 -10.89 13.36
C ASP A 240 -2.93 -11.43 14.41
N LEU A 241 -1.95 -10.62 14.86
CA LEU A 241 -0.92 -10.99 15.85
C LEU A 241 -0.13 -12.26 15.49
N ARG A 242 0.30 -12.38 14.22
CA ARG A 242 1.18 -13.49 13.79
C ARG A 242 2.37 -12.93 13.03
N ARG A 243 3.61 -13.31 13.33
CA ARG A 243 4.80 -12.84 12.60
C ARG A 243 4.81 -11.32 12.38
N VAL A 244 4.35 -10.52 13.34
CA VAL A 244 4.06 -9.09 13.12
C VAL A 244 5.32 -8.33 12.71
N SER A 245 6.46 -8.65 13.32
CA SER A 245 7.77 -8.05 13.03
C SER A 245 8.31 -8.37 11.64
N GLU A 246 7.93 -9.53 11.09
CA GLU A 246 8.36 -9.95 9.76
C GLU A 246 7.43 -9.41 8.67
N SER A 247 6.13 -9.36 8.97
CA SER A 247 5.10 -9.18 7.96
C SER A 247 4.58 -7.75 7.80
N THR A 248 4.71 -6.91 8.84
CA THR A 248 4.08 -5.58 8.85
C THR A 248 5.00 -4.55 8.20
N PRO A 249 4.61 -3.91 7.07
CA PRO A 249 5.40 -2.85 6.42
C PRO A 249 5.24 -1.52 7.15
N VAL A 250 5.71 -1.48 8.40
CA VAL A 250 5.43 -0.41 9.35
C VAL A 250 5.91 0.96 8.87
N LEU A 251 7.01 1.02 8.12
CA LEU A 251 7.53 2.29 7.61
C LEU A 251 6.55 2.92 6.60
N ALA A 252 6.10 2.14 5.62
CA ALA A 252 5.14 2.60 4.62
C ALA A 252 3.79 2.96 5.27
N MET A 253 3.36 2.17 6.27
CA MET A 253 2.13 2.45 7.01
C MET A 253 2.24 3.74 7.82
N LYS A 254 3.31 3.94 8.61
CA LYS A 254 3.55 5.17 9.37
C LYS A 254 3.61 6.38 8.42
N GLY A 255 4.36 6.29 7.33
CA GLY A 255 4.45 7.36 6.33
C GLY A 255 3.10 7.77 5.75
N LEU A 256 2.22 6.80 5.48
CA LEU A 256 0.86 7.08 5.00
C LEU A 256 -0.04 7.65 6.10
N ILE A 257 -0.01 7.08 7.30
CA ILE A 257 -0.84 7.52 8.45
C ILE A 257 -0.46 8.95 8.87
N ASP A 258 0.83 9.27 8.91
CA ASP A 258 1.35 10.61 9.20
C ASP A 258 0.96 11.61 8.10
N ALA A 259 1.04 11.21 6.83
CA ALA A 259 0.58 12.04 5.71
C ALA A 259 -0.92 12.34 5.79
N LEU A 260 -1.72 11.41 6.32
CA LEU A 260 -3.13 11.64 6.60
C LEU A 260 -3.33 12.53 7.85
N GLY A 261 -2.41 12.46 8.81
CA GLY A 261 -2.57 13.09 10.13
C GLY A 261 -3.73 12.47 10.90
N ALA A 262 -3.88 11.15 10.79
CA ALA A 262 -4.99 10.39 11.37
C ALA A 262 -4.56 9.64 12.64
N THR A 263 -5.52 9.44 13.55
CA THR A 263 -5.33 8.60 14.74
C THR A 263 -5.42 7.12 14.35
N LEU A 264 -4.45 6.34 14.82
CA LEU A 264 -4.37 4.90 14.56
C LEU A 264 -4.96 4.10 15.73
N TYR A 265 -5.90 3.23 15.39
CA TYR A 265 -6.45 2.19 16.27
C TYR A 265 -5.96 0.84 15.77
N ILE A 266 -5.24 0.11 16.60
CA ILE A 266 -4.75 -1.23 16.27
C ILE A 266 -5.69 -2.25 16.90
N LEU A 267 -6.36 -3.04 16.07
CA LEU A 267 -7.36 -3.99 16.49
C LEU A 267 -6.90 -5.42 16.19
N ASN A 268 -6.94 -6.27 17.22
CA ASN A 268 -6.93 -7.71 17.04
C ASN A 268 -8.33 -8.28 17.34
N VAL A 269 -8.79 -9.18 16.47
CA VAL A 269 -10.07 -9.91 16.63
C VAL A 269 -9.77 -11.40 16.66
N ASP A 270 -9.83 -11.98 17.85
CA ASP A 270 -9.63 -13.42 18.07
C ASP A 270 -10.94 -14.19 17.85
N ARG A 271 -10.89 -15.31 17.12
CA ARG A 271 -12.08 -16.16 16.90
C ARG A 271 -12.35 -17.09 18.07
N ASP A 272 -11.31 -17.57 18.74
CA ASP A 272 -11.42 -18.68 19.70
C ASP A 272 -11.43 -18.21 21.17
N GLY A 273 -11.51 -16.89 21.38
CA GLY A 273 -11.37 -16.25 22.69
C GLY A 273 -9.92 -16.25 23.17
N ALA A 274 -9.48 -15.15 23.79
CA ALA A 274 -8.08 -14.86 24.12
C ALA A 274 -7.35 -16.05 24.78
N ARG A 275 -6.71 -16.89 23.96
CA ARG A 275 -5.74 -17.88 24.43
C ARG A 275 -4.43 -17.13 24.57
N PHE A 276 -4.14 -16.66 25.77
CA PHE A 276 -2.82 -16.12 26.14
C PHE A 276 -1.77 -17.24 26.10
N ASN A 277 -1.38 -17.68 24.90
CA ASN A 277 -0.19 -18.48 24.67
C ASN A 277 1.04 -17.52 24.73
N PRO A 278 2.17 -17.93 25.34
CA PRO A 278 3.45 -17.24 25.22
C PRO A 278 3.76 -16.63 23.85
N ASP A 279 3.41 -17.32 22.75
CA ASP A 279 3.62 -16.82 21.39
C ASP A 279 2.84 -15.51 21.14
N THR A 280 1.58 -15.44 21.56
CA THR A 280 0.74 -14.23 21.42
C THR A 280 1.28 -13.07 22.25
N ILE A 281 1.85 -13.34 23.43
CA ILE A 281 2.47 -12.29 24.27
C ILE A 281 3.68 -11.69 23.56
N LYS A 282 4.52 -12.53 22.93
CA LYS A 282 5.65 -12.07 22.14
C LYS A 282 5.18 -11.22 20.96
N GLU A 283 4.18 -11.67 20.20
CA GLU A 283 3.63 -10.93 19.04
C GLU A 283 3.05 -9.58 19.46
N ILE A 284 2.37 -9.49 20.61
CA ILE A 284 1.90 -8.22 21.17
C ILE A 284 3.09 -7.32 21.48
N SER A 285 4.11 -7.82 22.17
CA SER A 285 5.32 -7.05 22.47
C SER A 285 6.01 -6.53 21.20
N ASP A 286 6.17 -7.38 20.20
CA ASP A 286 6.77 -7.01 18.91
C ASP A 286 5.92 -5.95 18.20
N LEU A 287 4.59 -6.05 18.28
CA LEU A 287 3.68 -5.04 17.74
C LEU A 287 3.84 -3.69 18.45
N HIS A 288 3.95 -3.67 19.78
CA HIS A 288 4.23 -2.42 20.50
C HIS A 288 5.59 -1.82 20.10
N LEU A 289 6.61 -2.64 19.88
CA LEU A 289 7.93 -2.18 19.41
C LEU A 289 7.89 -1.63 17.98
N LEU A 290 7.09 -2.24 17.09
CA LEU A 290 6.85 -1.75 15.73
C LEU A 290 6.30 -0.33 15.73
N TRP A 291 5.32 -0.09 16.60
CA TRP A 291 4.61 1.17 16.70
C TRP A 291 5.13 2.09 17.82
N ASP A 292 6.31 1.77 18.37
CA ASP A 292 7.05 2.63 19.27
C ASP A 292 7.20 4.03 18.63
N GLY A 293 7.26 5.06 19.48
CA GLY A 293 7.25 6.48 19.12
C GLY A 293 6.00 7.01 18.39
N GLY A 294 4.98 6.18 18.15
CA GLY A 294 3.62 6.62 17.86
C GLY A 294 2.73 6.53 19.09
N GLU A 295 1.50 7.05 18.99
CA GLU A 295 0.47 6.93 20.03
C GLU A 295 -0.77 6.17 19.53
N PRO A 296 -0.65 4.91 19.03
CA PRO A 296 -1.83 4.15 18.66
C PRO A 296 -2.61 3.64 19.88
N GLU A 297 -3.93 3.52 19.71
CA GLU A 297 -4.81 2.87 20.68
C GLU A 297 -4.94 1.37 20.35
N TYR A 298 -4.60 0.49 21.29
CA TYR A 298 -4.63 -0.95 21.10
C TYR A 298 -5.94 -1.55 21.64
N HIS A 299 -6.56 -2.41 20.83
CA HIS A 299 -7.80 -3.08 21.17
C HIS A 299 -7.73 -4.57 20.83
N TYR A 300 -8.18 -5.38 21.78
CA TYR A 300 -8.26 -6.84 21.65
C TYR A 300 -9.71 -7.24 21.90
N THR A 301 -10.32 -7.87 20.90
CA THR A 301 -11.73 -8.29 20.94
C THR A 301 -11.85 -9.73 20.48
N SER A 302 -12.99 -10.36 20.73
CA SER A 302 -13.29 -11.69 20.23
C SER A 302 -14.57 -11.68 19.41
N HIS A 303 -14.56 -12.32 18.25
CA HIS A 303 -15.74 -12.45 17.40
C HIS A 303 -15.63 -13.70 16.51
N GLU A 304 -16.72 -14.47 16.37
CA GLU A 304 -16.76 -15.70 15.57
C GLU A 304 -16.41 -15.45 14.09
N ASP A 305 -16.89 -14.31 13.56
CA ASP A 305 -16.52 -13.81 12.24
C ASP A 305 -15.58 -12.58 12.36
N THR A 306 -14.30 -12.78 12.09
CA THR A 306 -13.27 -11.73 12.16
C THR A 306 -13.63 -10.47 11.36
N ALA A 307 -14.21 -10.61 10.16
CA ALA A 307 -14.53 -9.47 9.30
C ALA A 307 -15.65 -8.62 9.92
N THR A 308 -16.70 -9.28 10.43
CA THR A 308 -17.77 -8.61 11.17
C THR A 308 -17.24 -7.92 12.41
N GLY A 309 -16.39 -8.59 13.21
CA GLY A 309 -15.82 -7.97 14.42
C GLY A 309 -14.97 -6.73 14.13
N ILE A 310 -14.19 -6.73 13.04
CA ILE A 310 -13.45 -5.56 12.57
C ILE A 310 -14.41 -4.42 12.23
N MET A 311 -15.47 -4.70 11.47
CA MET A 311 -16.43 -3.67 11.05
C MET A 311 -17.25 -3.12 12.22
N GLU A 312 -17.72 -3.95 13.15
CA GLU A 312 -18.43 -3.48 14.34
C GLU A 312 -17.57 -2.55 15.20
N PHE A 313 -16.28 -2.88 15.36
CA PHE A 313 -15.33 -2.00 16.04
C PHE A 313 -15.12 -0.70 15.28
N ALA A 314 -14.89 -0.77 13.97
CA ALA A 314 -14.72 0.39 13.10
C ALA A 314 -15.92 1.34 13.20
N ASP A 315 -17.14 0.80 13.18
CA ASP A 315 -18.38 1.58 13.30
C ASP A 315 -18.52 2.23 14.66
N LYS A 316 -18.19 1.48 15.73
CA LYS A 316 -18.22 1.97 17.11
C LYS A 316 -17.32 3.20 17.29
N ILE A 317 -16.11 3.19 16.74
CA ILE A 317 -15.19 4.32 16.85
C ILE A 317 -15.38 5.38 15.76
N LYS A 318 -16.26 5.09 14.79
CA LYS A 318 -16.53 5.88 13.57
C LYS A 318 -15.27 6.05 12.72
N ALA A 319 -14.61 4.94 12.42
CA ALA A 319 -13.44 4.91 11.56
C ALA A 319 -13.77 5.43 10.15
N ASP A 320 -12.74 5.96 9.47
CA ASP A 320 -12.84 6.45 8.10
C ASP A 320 -12.15 5.51 7.11
N LEU A 321 -11.23 4.67 7.60
CA LEU A 321 -10.42 3.75 6.82
C LEU A 321 -10.10 2.50 7.64
N VAL A 322 -10.16 1.34 6.98
CA VAL A 322 -9.63 0.08 7.53
C VAL A 322 -8.35 -0.28 6.79
N ILE A 323 -7.30 -0.63 7.52
CA ILE A 323 -6.05 -1.15 6.99
C ILE A 323 -5.93 -2.64 7.35
N THR A 324 -5.47 -3.45 6.40
CA THR A 324 -5.05 -4.83 6.63
C THR A 324 -3.74 -5.13 5.92
N VAL A 325 -3.00 -6.11 6.41
CA VAL A 325 -1.82 -6.69 5.74
C VAL A 325 -2.14 -8.15 5.40
N PRO A 326 -2.62 -8.45 4.17
CA PRO A 326 -2.85 -9.83 3.77
C PRO A 326 -1.53 -10.60 3.72
N LYS A 327 -1.49 -11.76 4.36
CA LYS A 327 -0.28 -12.60 4.42
C LYS A 327 -0.28 -13.67 3.36
N ILE A 328 0.89 -13.90 2.79
CA ILE A 328 1.11 -14.94 1.78
C ILE A 328 1.58 -16.19 2.51
N TYR A 329 0.64 -17.02 2.95
CA TYR A 329 0.97 -18.34 3.48
C TYR A 329 1.09 -19.39 2.36
N GLY A 330 1.73 -20.53 2.67
CA GLY A 330 1.76 -21.70 1.80
C GLY A 330 0.35 -22.17 1.39
N PHE A 331 0.28 -22.98 0.33
CA PHE A 331 -0.92 -23.35 -0.46
C PHE A 331 -2.23 -23.66 0.30
N PHE A 332 -2.19 -24.02 1.59
CA PHE A 332 -3.36 -24.37 2.41
C PHE A 332 -3.88 -23.25 3.33
N GLU A 333 -3.01 -22.35 3.82
CA GLU A 333 -3.41 -21.25 4.71
C GLU A 333 -3.85 -19.99 3.93
N SER A 334 -3.44 -19.87 2.66
CA SER A 334 -3.81 -18.76 1.77
C SER A 334 -5.33 -18.62 1.57
N ILE A 335 -6.08 -19.74 1.65
CA ILE A 335 -7.53 -19.76 1.46
C ILE A 335 -8.26 -19.05 2.62
N LEU A 336 -7.76 -19.17 3.86
CA LEU A 336 -8.41 -18.59 5.05
C LEU A 336 -8.27 -17.07 5.10
N HIS A 337 -7.10 -16.53 4.72
CA HIS A 337 -6.86 -15.08 4.67
C HIS A 337 -7.48 -14.42 3.44
N ARG A 338 -7.52 -15.13 2.30
CA ARG A 338 -8.28 -14.69 1.11
C ARG A 338 -9.75 -14.48 1.49
N ASN A 339 -10.33 -15.33 2.32
CA ASN A 339 -11.69 -15.13 2.81
C ASN A 339 -11.86 -13.86 3.66
N LEU A 340 -10.87 -13.43 4.45
CA LEU A 340 -10.97 -12.20 5.25
C LEU A 340 -10.92 -10.95 4.36
N THR A 341 -9.90 -10.84 3.51
CA THR A 341 -9.77 -9.70 2.57
C THR A 341 -10.99 -9.60 1.67
N ASN A 342 -11.47 -10.74 1.14
CA ASN A 342 -12.69 -10.78 0.35
C ASN A 342 -13.88 -10.30 1.16
N LYS A 343 -14.10 -10.87 2.36
CA LYS A 343 -15.23 -10.49 3.21
C LYS A 343 -15.20 -9.00 3.53
N LEU A 344 -14.05 -8.45 3.91
CA LEU A 344 -13.90 -7.02 4.17
C LEU A 344 -14.19 -6.21 2.91
N ALA A 345 -13.54 -6.48 1.78
CA ALA A 345 -13.76 -5.76 0.52
C ALA A 345 -15.24 -5.77 0.07
N TYR A 346 -15.96 -6.87 0.29
CA TYR A 346 -17.38 -7.02 -0.07
C TYR A 346 -18.38 -6.42 0.94
N HIS A 347 -18.05 -6.44 2.23
CA HIS A 347 -19.02 -6.18 3.30
C HIS A 347 -18.77 -4.87 4.02
N THR A 348 -17.60 -4.27 3.84
CA THR A 348 -17.29 -2.94 4.35
C THR A 348 -18.06 -1.85 3.60
N HIS A 349 -18.48 -0.83 4.32
CA HIS A 349 -18.91 0.44 3.74
C HIS A 349 -17.81 1.51 3.84
N LEU A 350 -16.69 1.17 4.48
CA LEU A 350 -15.49 2.00 4.59
C LEU A 350 -14.46 1.59 3.55
N PRO A 351 -13.67 2.52 2.99
CA PRO A 351 -12.50 2.18 2.19
C PRO A 351 -11.57 1.21 2.92
N LEU A 352 -11.00 0.26 2.17
CA LEU A 352 -10.09 -0.76 2.66
C LEU A 352 -8.72 -0.58 2.01
N LEU A 353 -7.70 -0.34 2.81
CA LEU A 353 -6.32 -0.21 2.37
C LEU A 353 -5.53 -1.48 2.69
N LEU A 354 -5.02 -2.12 1.65
CA LEU A 354 -4.21 -3.32 1.75
C LEU A 354 -2.75 -2.94 1.62
N PHE A 355 -1.94 -3.34 2.58
CA PHE A 355 -0.49 -3.31 2.46
C PHE A 355 0.03 -4.71 2.16
N ARG A 356 1.01 -4.80 1.27
CA ARG A 356 1.70 -6.05 1.00
C ARG A 356 2.66 -6.38 2.16
N GLU A 357 2.72 -7.66 2.52
CA GLU A 357 3.70 -8.19 3.48
C GLU A 357 5.15 -7.89 3.06
N GLU A 358 6.03 -7.51 4.00
CA GLU A 358 7.48 -7.46 3.77
C GLU A 358 8.02 -8.91 3.65
N LEU A 359 8.75 -9.21 2.56
CA LEU A 359 9.33 -10.54 2.32
C LEU A 359 10.72 -10.71 2.95
#